data_AF-A0AAJ6GA28-F1
#
_entry.id   AF-A0AAJ6GA28-F1
#
_cell.length_a   1.000
_cell.length_b   1.000
_cell.length_c   1.000
_cell.angle_alpha   90.00
_cell.angle_beta   90.00
_cell.angle_gamma   90.00
#
_symmetry.space_group_name_H-M   'P 1'
#
loop_
_entity.id
_entity.type
_entity.pdbx_description
1 polymer ?
#
loop_
_entity_poly.entity_id
_entity_poly.type
_entity_poly.pdbx_seq_one_letter_code
_entity_poly.pdbx_strand_id
1 'polypeptide(L)'
;MSFTIPKIKNKKTTLICFSTGIYEKKYLSAILESSSNIDYFDNYSELNQLDKRHIDVDIADKAIEEISQAIKMRLEPILSFGEQNSNYILVIITDCDKAPFDAFNKLKNSILNILNIFNFEIDYHFIFSYRGFEDWMKFYIDNGENIVNLKDIKDDIKSLIKEKHSSIFDRHKEAINKYKQFTNYNSPLDDYENIIDYTYSDFPYFLEYLEDKYKISL
;
A
#
# COMPACT_ATOMS: atom_id res chain seq x y z
N MET A 1 33.23 33.93 13.44
CA MET A 1 31.76 33.84 13.31
C MET A 1 31.40 32.36 13.37
N SER A 2 30.69 31.90 14.39
CA SER A 2 30.18 30.52 14.42
C SER A 2 28.89 30.46 13.61
N PHE A 3 28.92 29.70 12.51
CA PHE A 3 27.72 29.38 11.76
C PHE A 3 26.94 28.34 12.56
N THR A 4 25.77 28.71 13.06
CA THR A 4 24.87 27.76 13.72
C THR A 4 23.92 27.28 12.64
N ILE A 5 24.03 26.01 12.24
CA ILE A 5 23.10 25.41 11.27
C ILE A 5 21.71 25.46 11.92
N PRO A 6 20.71 26.10 11.29
CA PRO A 6 19.36 26.09 11.81
C PRO A 6 18.91 24.65 11.96
N LYS A 7 18.49 24.22 13.16
CA LYS A 7 17.74 22.98 13.32
C LYS A 7 16.43 23.14 12.55
N ILE A 8 16.39 22.63 11.31
CA ILE A 8 15.15 22.49 10.55
C ILE A 8 14.30 21.51 11.36
N LYS A 9 13.29 22.05 12.06
CA LYS A 9 12.50 21.30 13.04
C LYS A 9 11.47 20.35 12.41
N ASN A 10 11.18 20.48 11.12
CA ASN A 10 10.19 19.67 10.44
C ASN A 10 10.87 18.89 9.32
N LYS A 11 11.18 17.62 9.58
CA LYS A 11 11.53 16.69 8.51
C LYS A 11 10.29 16.52 7.62
N LYS A 12 10.46 16.65 6.31
CA LYS A 12 9.40 16.36 5.35
C LYS A 12 9.25 14.84 5.25
N THR A 13 8.03 14.34 5.12
CA THR A 13 7.82 12.88 4.93
C THR A 13 7.60 12.63 3.45
N THR A 14 8.39 11.73 2.87
CA THR A 14 8.24 11.29 1.48
C THR A 14 7.70 9.87 1.48
N LEU A 15 6.54 9.65 0.84
CA LEU A 15 5.98 8.32 0.61
C LEU A 15 6.34 7.87 -0.81
N ILE A 16 7.09 6.78 -0.91
CA ILE A 16 7.46 6.12 -2.15
C ILE A 16 6.54 4.92 -2.31
N CYS A 17 5.77 4.88 -3.41
CA CYS A 17 4.85 3.77 -3.68
C CYS A 17 5.28 3.00 -4.92
N PHE A 18 5.47 1.68 -4.76
CA PHE A 18 5.49 0.75 -5.87
C PHE A 18 4.25 -0.15 -5.81
N SER A 19 3.62 -0.40 -6.95
CA SER A 19 2.38 -1.18 -6.99
C SER A 19 2.31 -2.08 -8.21
N THR A 20 1.72 -3.26 -8.03
CA THR A 20 1.12 -4.04 -9.12
C THR A 20 -0.39 -3.77 -9.22
N GLY A 21 -1.04 -3.32 -8.14
CA GLY A 21 -2.46 -2.93 -8.09
C GLY A 21 -2.70 -1.48 -8.54
N ILE A 22 -3.38 -1.28 -9.67
CA ILE A 22 -3.64 0.06 -10.23
C ILE A 22 -4.67 0.83 -9.39
N TYR A 23 -5.62 0.14 -8.77
CA TYR A 23 -6.76 0.78 -8.09
C TYR A 23 -6.39 1.26 -6.69
N GLU A 24 -5.79 0.39 -5.89
CA GLU A 24 -5.21 0.68 -4.58
C GLU A 24 -4.28 1.90 -4.65
N LYS A 25 -3.41 1.92 -5.66
CA LYS A 25 -2.47 3.02 -5.88
C LYS A 25 -3.18 4.33 -6.20
N LYS A 26 -4.18 4.32 -7.10
CA LYS A 26 -4.95 5.52 -7.44
C LYS A 26 -5.71 6.07 -6.23
N TYR A 27 -6.27 5.18 -5.43
CA TYR A 27 -6.95 5.54 -4.21
C TYR A 27 -5.97 6.18 -3.19
N LEU A 28 -4.81 5.56 -2.97
CA LEU A 28 -3.76 6.14 -2.11
C LEU A 28 -3.33 7.54 -2.61
N SER A 29 -3.11 7.69 -3.91
CA SER A 29 -2.77 8.99 -4.51
C SER A 29 -3.85 10.03 -4.26
N ALA A 30 -5.14 9.69 -4.42
CA ALA A 30 -6.25 10.62 -4.23
C ALA A 30 -6.37 11.09 -2.76
N ILE A 31 -6.13 10.19 -1.80
CA ILE A 31 -6.06 10.53 -0.37
C ILE A 31 -4.91 11.51 -0.10
N LEU A 32 -3.74 11.23 -0.66
CA LEU A 32 -2.53 12.00 -0.37
C LEU A 32 -2.49 13.34 -1.11
N GLU A 33 -3.21 13.51 -2.22
CA GLU A 33 -3.30 14.78 -2.95
C GLU A 33 -3.77 15.96 -2.08
N SER A 34 -4.63 15.71 -1.09
CA SER A 34 -5.11 16.73 -0.15
C SER A 34 -4.21 16.91 1.08
N SER A 35 -3.18 16.07 1.25
CA SER A 35 -2.29 16.10 2.41
C SER A 35 -1.12 17.06 2.20
N SER A 36 -0.96 18.05 3.07
CA SER A 36 0.23 18.91 3.09
C SER A 36 1.45 18.27 3.76
N ASN A 37 1.27 17.11 4.41
CA ASN A 37 2.26 16.55 5.33
C ASN A 37 3.14 15.48 4.69
N ILE A 38 2.74 14.94 3.52
CA ILE A 38 3.43 13.86 2.83
C ILE A 38 3.65 14.25 1.36
N ASP A 39 4.91 14.22 0.93
CA ASP A 39 5.24 14.22 -0.48
C ASP A 39 5.04 12.81 -1.05
N TYR A 40 4.08 12.68 -1.95
CA TYR A 40 3.83 11.41 -2.62
C TYR A 40 4.69 11.29 -3.89
N PHE A 41 5.64 10.35 -3.89
CA PHE A 41 6.44 10.00 -5.05
C PHE A 41 5.84 8.78 -5.75
N ASP A 42 5.13 9.05 -6.85
CA ASP A 42 4.58 8.03 -7.72
C ASP A 42 5.58 7.63 -8.80
N ASN A 43 6.06 6.38 -8.75
CA ASN A 43 6.73 5.78 -9.90
C ASN A 43 5.69 5.06 -10.77
N TYR A 44 5.36 5.65 -11.92
CA TYR A 44 4.35 5.18 -12.88
C TYR A 44 4.69 3.87 -13.60
N SER A 45 5.87 3.28 -13.36
CA SER A 45 6.24 2.01 -13.98
C SER A 45 5.71 0.83 -13.17
N GLU A 46 4.76 0.09 -13.75
CA GLU A 46 4.11 -1.08 -13.15
C GLU A 46 5.18 -2.13 -12.78
N LEU A 47 5.14 -2.62 -11.55
CA LEU A 47 5.89 -3.83 -11.20
C LEU A 47 5.21 -5.01 -11.87
N ASN A 48 5.98 -6.03 -12.26
CA ASN A 48 5.39 -7.29 -12.69
C ASN A 48 4.58 -7.89 -11.53
N GLN A 49 3.36 -8.33 -11.82
CA GLN A 49 2.49 -8.95 -10.83
C GLN A 49 2.80 -10.43 -10.67
N LEU A 50 2.79 -10.91 -9.42
CA LEU A 50 2.73 -12.33 -9.12
C LEU A 50 1.29 -12.82 -9.36
N ASP A 51 1.14 -13.67 -10.37
CA ASP A 51 -0.13 -14.29 -10.75
C ASP A 51 -0.05 -15.82 -10.88
N LYS A 52 -1.13 -16.44 -11.36
CA LYS A 52 -1.25 -17.89 -11.62
C LYS A 52 -0.12 -18.53 -12.44
N ARG A 53 0.69 -17.76 -13.19
CA ARG A 53 1.85 -18.30 -13.92
C ARG A 53 2.99 -18.70 -12.98
N HIS A 54 2.97 -18.18 -11.76
CA HIS A 54 3.98 -18.35 -10.72
C HIS A 54 3.54 -19.37 -9.66
N ILE A 55 2.72 -20.35 -10.03
CA ILE A 55 2.39 -21.49 -9.15
C ILE A 55 3.60 -22.40 -8.97
N ASP A 56 4.45 -22.49 -9.99
CA ASP A 56 5.72 -23.19 -9.92
C ASP A 56 6.75 -22.37 -9.14
N VAL A 57 7.44 -23.02 -8.18
CA VAL A 57 8.37 -22.36 -7.24
C VAL A 57 9.53 -21.71 -7.97
N ASP A 58 10.12 -22.36 -8.98
CA ASP A 58 11.28 -21.82 -9.69
C ASP A 58 10.88 -20.58 -10.52
N ILE A 59 9.68 -20.62 -11.11
CA ILE A 59 9.12 -19.47 -11.85
C ILE A 59 8.79 -18.32 -10.89
N ALA A 60 8.23 -18.61 -9.72
CA ALA A 60 7.94 -17.61 -8.69
C ALA A 60 9.21 -16.95 -8.16
N ASP A 61 10.22 -17.74 -7.82
CA ASP A 61 11.49 -17.24 -7.28
C ASP A 61 12.19 -16.31 -8.30
N LYS A 62 12.17 -16.66 -9.59
CA LYS A 62 12.70 -15.80 -10.65
C LYS A 62 11.92 -14.48 -10.78
N ALA A 63 10.59 -14.54 -10.76
CA ALA A 63 9.77 -13.32 -10.82
C ALA A 63 9.99 -12.42 -9.59
N ILE A 64 10.14 -13.02 -8.41
CA ILE A 64 10.47 -12.30 -7.17
C ILE A 64 11.82 -11.59 -7.30
N GLU A 65 12.83 -12.26 -7.85
CA GLU A 65 14.15 -11.65 -8.10
C GLU A 65 14.02 -10.46 -9.05
N GLU A 66 13.30 -10.61 -10.16
CA GLU A 66 13.08 -9.52 -11.14
C GLU A 66 12.37 -8.31 -10.51
N ILE A 67 11.29 -8.55 -9.74
CA ILE A 67 10.56 -7.49 -9.03
C ILE A 67 11.47 -6.80 -8.01
N SER A 68 12.23 -7.59 -7.23
CA SER A 68 13.14 -7.10 -6.20
C SER A 68 14.25 -6.23 -6.80
N GLN A 69 14.86 -6.65 -7.91
CA GLN A 69 15.85 -5.86 -8.62
C GLN A 69 15.27 -4.56 -9.18
N ALA A 70 14.06 -4.61 -9.75
CA ALA A 70 13.39 -3.41 -10.25
C ALA A 70 13.13 -2.39 -9.12
N ILE A 71 12.67 -2.85 -7.95
CA ILE A 71 12.48 -1.99 -6.77
C ILE A 71 13.83 -1.40 -6.33
N LYS A 72 14.87 -2.22 -6.20
CA LYS A 72 16.21 -1.77 -5.79
C LYS A 72 16.74 -0.68 -6.72
N MET A 73 16.74 -0.92 -8.03
CA MET A 73 17.22 0.04 -9.03
C MET A 73 16.47 1.37 -9.00
N ARG A 74 15.19 1.36 -8.62
CA ARG A 74 14.37 2.58 -8.52
C ARG A 74 14.55 3.29 -7.18
N LEU A 75 14.79 2.55 -6.10
CA LEU A 75 15.07 3.12 -4.77
C LEU A 75 16.46 3.75 -4.68
N GLU A 76 17.47 3.13 -5.29
CA GLU A 76 18.86 3.60 -5.26
C GLU A 76 19.01 5.10 -5.57
N PRO A 77 18.49 5.65 -6.68
CA PRO A 77 18.62 7.08 -6.96
C PRO A 77 17.83 7.95 -5.97
N ILE A 78 16.65 7.51 -5.52
CA ILE A 78 15.81 8.27 -4.59
C ILE A 78 16.51 8.41 -3.24
N LEU A 79 17.09 7.31 -2.74
CA LEU A 79 17.75 7.29 -1.44
C LEU A 79 19.19 7.84 -1.50
N SER A 80 19.90 7.65 -2.61
CA SER A 80 21.29 8.15 -2.75
C SER A 80 21.36 9.65 -2.96
N PHE A 81 20.36 10.25 -3.62
CA PHE A 81 20.29 11.69 -3.90
C PHE A 81 19.19 12.41 -3.12
N GLY A 82 18.42 11.68 -2.30
CA GLY A 82 17.29 12.21 -1.53
C GLY A 82 17.72 13.25 -0.50
N GLU A 83 16.77 14.10 -0.09
CA GLU A 83 16.98 15.06 0.96
C GLU A 83 17.35 14.33 2.26
N GLN A 84 18.56 14.58 2.78
CA GLN A 84 19.04 13.98 4.05
C GLN A 84 18.22 14.41 5.28
N ASN A 85 17.23 15.30 5.09
CA ASN A 85 16.32 15.80 6.12
C ASN A 85 14.87 15.33 5.94
N SER A 86 14.66 14.21 5.24
CA SER A 86 13.32 13.61 5.06
C SER A 86 13.18 12.28 5.80
N ASN A 87 11.94 11.99 6.22
CA ASN A 87 11.53 10.64 6.63
C ASN A 87 10.98 9.93 5.39
N TYR A 88 11.28 8.65 5.23
CA TYR A 88 10.80 7.87 4.10
C TYR A 88 9.78 6.83 4.55
N ILE A 89 8.64 6.78 3.86
CA ILE A 89 7.71 5.66 3.91
C ILE A 89 7.86 4.92 2.58
N LEU A 90 8.12 3.63 2.62
CA LEU A 90 8.08 2.79 1.44
C LEU A 90 6.86 1.89 1.49
N VAL A 91 6.02 1.99 0.47
CA VAL A 91 4.81 1.18 0.33
C VAL A 91 4.94 0.30 -0.90
N ILE A 92 4.76 -1.00 -0.72
CA ILE A 92 4.68 -1.99 -1.79
C ILE A 92 3.28 -2.55 -1.81
N ILE A 93 2.53 -2.26 -2.87
CA ILE A 93 1.16 -2.75 -3.03
C ILE A 93 1.16 -3.92 -4.00
N THR A 94 0.61 -5.05 -3.57
CA THR A 94 0.47 -6.24 -4.40
C THR A 94 -0.98 -6.67 -4.49
N ASP A 95 -1.45 -6.80 -5.73
CA ASP A 95 -2.73 -7.44 -6.04
C ASP A 95 -2.50 -8.95 -6.21
N CYS A 96 -3.29 -9.78 -5.53
CA CYS A 96 -3.14 -11.23 -5.58
C CYS A 96 -3.94 -11.87 -6.71
N ASP A 97 -3.26 -12.22 -7.80
CA ASP A 97 -3.87 -12.92 -8.93
C ASP A 97 -3.58 -14.42 -8.96
N LYS A 98 -4.00 -15.11 -7.88
CA LYS A 98 -3.92 -16.59 -7.75
C LYS A 98 -2.49 -17.16 -7.74
N ALA A 99 -1.48 -16.32 -7.46
CA ALA A 99 -0.18 -16.83 -7.05
C ALA A 99 -0.26 -17.44 -5.64
N PRO A 100 0.61 -18.41 -5.30
CA PRO A 100 0.70 -18.96 -3.94
C PRO A 100 1.00 -17.88 -2.88
N PHE A 101 0.45 -18.02 -1.67
CA PHE A 101 0.69 -17.07 -0.57
C PHE A 101 2.17 -17.02 -0.14
N ASP A 102 2.87 -18.15 -0.17
CA ASP A 102 4.30 -18.23 0.15
C ASP A 102 5.16 -17.31 -0.74
N ALA A 103 4.78 -17.13 -2.01
CA ALA A 103 5.47 -16.25 -2.96
C ALA A 103 5.39 -14.78 -2.52
N PHE A 104 4.27 -14.35 -1.93
CA PHE A 104 4.13 -13.00 -1.39
C PHE A 104 4.92 -12.83 -0.09
N ASN A 105 4.95 -13.84 0.78
CA ASN A 105 5.82 -13.86 1.96
C ASN A 105 7.30 -13.75 1.56
N LYS A 106 7.73 -14.52 0.57
CA LYS A 106 9.08 -14.46 0.00
C LYS A 106 9.38 -13.07 -0.59
N LEU A 107 8.46 -12.49 -1.35
CA LEU A 107 8.62 -11.14 -1.91
C LEU A 107 8.77 -10.08 -0.80
N LYS A 108 7.89 -10.10 0.21
CA LYS A 108 7.94 -9.20 1.38
C LYS A 108 9.31 -9.27 2.07
N ASN A 109 9.85 -10.47 2.25
CA ASN A 109 11.16 -10.70 2.87
C ASN A 109 12.33 -10.28 1.96
N SER A 110 12.26 -10.52 0.65
CA SER A 110 13.27 -10.08 -0.31
C SER A 110 13.41 -8.56 -0.34
N ILE A 111 12.29 -7.83 -0.25
CA ILE A 111 12.29 -6.38 -0.19
C ILE A 111 12.86 -5.88 1.15
N LEU A 112 12.48 -6.48 2.28
CA LEU A 112 13.08 -6.17 3.58
C LEU A 112 14.61 -6.30 3.56
N ASN A 113 15.12 -7.36 2.92
CA ASN A 113 16.56 -7.56 2.77
C ASN A 113 17.23 -6.47 1.92
N ILE A 114 16.56 -5.97 0.88
CA ILE A 114 17.04 -4.82 0.10
C ILE A 114 17.12 -3.56 0.98
N LEU A 115 16.11 -3.32 1.82
CA LEU A 115 16.07 -2.14 2.69
C LEU A 115 17.19 -2.15 3.73
N ASN A 116 17.53 -3.32 4.26
CA ASN A 116 18.65 -3.48 5.20
C ASN A 116 20.01 -3.12 4.59
N ILE A 117 20.13 -3.05 3.27
CA ILE A 117 21.37 -2.60 2.59
C ILE A 117 21.47 -1.06 2.60
N PHE A 118 20.34 -0.36 2.62
CA PHE A 118 20.32 1.10 2.65
C PHE A 118 20.53 1.61 4.08
N ASN A 119 21.43 2.57 4.26
CA ASN A 119 21.69 3.19 5.56
C ASN A 119 20.69 4.34 5.87
N PHE A 120 19.40 4.10 5.62
CA PHE A 120 18.31 5.06 5.85
C PHE A 120 17.22 4.42 6.72
N GLU A 121 16.64 5.22 7.61
CA GLU A 121 15.44 4.81 8.35
C GLU A 121 14.23 4.91 7.41
N ILE A 122 13.73 3.77 6.96
CA ILE A 122 12.58 3.66 6.05
C ILE A 122 11.46 2.93 6.78
N ASP A 123 10.30 3.58 6.85
CA ASP A 123 9.08 2.97 7.37
C ASP A 123 8.43 2.13 6.27
N TYR A 124 8.60 0.82 6.35
CA TYR A 124 8.23 -0.10 5.29
C TYR A 124 6.87 -0.76 5.53
N HIS A 125 6.00 -0.67 4.52
CA HIS A 125 4.67 -1.29 4.50
C HIS A 125 4.52 -2.15 3.24
N PHE A 126 4.28 -3.43 3.44
CA PHE A 126 3.89 -4.34 2.37
C PHE A 126 2.38 -4.54 2.45
N ILE A 127 1.67 -4.08 1.43
CA ILE A 127 0.23 -4.15 1.34
C ILE A 127 -0.14 -5.30 0.42
N PHE A 128 -0.66 -6.37 1.00
CA PHE A 128 -1.22 -7.49 0.29
C PHE A 128 -2.74 -7.35 0.15
N SER A 129 -3.26 -7.54 -1.06
CA SER A 129 -4.70 -7.51 -1.36
C SER A 129 -5.13 -8.83 -2.01
N TYR A 130 -5.79 -9.70 -1.26
CA TYR A 130 -6.39 -10.94 -1.76
C TYR A 130 -7.87 -10.77 -2.01
N ARG A 131 -8.23 -10.35 -3.23
CA ARG A 131 -9.61 -9.92 -3.58
C ARG A 131 -10.17 -8.91 -2.57
N GLY A 132 -9.26 -8.23 -1.87
CA GLY A 132 -9.58 -7.53 -0.64
C GLY A 132 -10.10 -6.14 -0.92
N PHE A 133 -9.59 -5.49 -1.98
CA PHE A 133 -9.91 -4.11 -2.31
C PHE A 133 -11.43 -3.89 -2.45
N GLU A 134 -12.10 -4.68 -3.27
CA GLU A 134 -13.54 -4.57 -3.50
C GLU A 134 -14.34 -4.85 -2.22
N ASP A 135 -13.88 -5.79 -1.41
CA ASP A 135 -14.57 -6.24 -0.22
C ASP A 135 -14.50 -5.27 0.96
N TRP A 136 -13.46 -4.44 1.05
CA TRP A 136 -13.45 -3.36 2.02
C TRP A 136 -14.08 -2.09 1.43
N MET A 137 -13.89 -1.82 0.12
CA MET A 137 -14.44 -0.62 -0.52
C MET A 137 -15.98 -0.63 -0.58
N LYS A 138 -16.61 -1.81 -0.59
CA LYS A 138 -18.08 -1.92 -0.52
C LYS A 138 -18.66 -1.20 0.69
N PHE A 139 -17.93 -1.07 1.80
CA PHE A 139 -18.43 -0.41 3.01
C PHE A 139 -18.55 1.11 2.89
N TYR A 140 -17.96 1.73 1.86
CA TYR A 140 -18.21 3.14 1.52
C TYR A 140 -19.55 3.38 0.85
N ILE A 141 -20.10 2.36 0.19
CA ILE A 141 -21.35 2.43 -0.57
C ILE A 141 -22.44 1.73 0.26
N ASP A 142 -23.52 2.44 0.59
CA ASP A 142 -24.73 1.87 1.21
C ASP A 142 -24.49 0.88 2.37
N ASN A 143 -23.51 1.17 3.24
CA ASN A 143 -23.08 0.34 4.38
C ASN A 143 -22.51 -1.04 4.03
N GLY A 144 -22.30 -1.38 2.75
CA GLY A 144 -21.76 -2.66 2.29
C GLY A 144 -22.68 -3.88 2.48
N GLU A 145 -23.75 -3.77 3.29
CA GLU A 145 -24.65 -4.87 3.64
C GLU A 145 -25.59 -5.28 2.49
N ASN A 146 -25.94 -4.34 1.60
CA ASN A 146 -26.91 -4.56 0.53
C ASN A 146 -26.29 -4.73 -0.86
N ILE A 147 -24.95 -4.77 -0.97
CA ILE A 147 -24.30 -4.85 -2.28
C ILE A 147 -24.16 -6.31 -2.72
N VAL A 148 -25.05 -6.72 -3.63
CA VAL A 148 -25.10 -8.10 -4.16
C VAL A 148 -24.15 -8.28 -5.34
N ASN A 149 -23.79 -7.19 -6.05
CA ASN A 149 -22.93 -7.25 -7.24
C ASN A 149 -21.61 -6.50 -7.02
N LEU A 150 -20.57 -7.22 -6.56
CA LEU A 150 -19.21 -6.69 -6.40
C LEU A 150 -18.57 -6.24 -7.73
N LYS A 151 -19.13 -6.65 -8.89
CA LYS A 151 -18.59 -6.32 -10.21
C LYS A 151 -18.75 -4.83 -10.55
N ASP A 152 -19.82 -4.20 -10.09
CA ASP A 152 -20.12 -2.79 -10.38
C ASP A 152 -19.42 -1.83 -9.40
N ILE A 153 -19.03 -2.33 -8.21
CA ILE A 153 -18.31 -1.56 -7.17
C ILE A 153 -17.03 -0.95 -7.71
N LYS A 154 -16.27 -1.66 -8.56
CA LYS A 154 -15.01 -1.11 -9.10
C LYS A 154 -15.25 0.19 -9.86
N ASP A 155 -16.28 0.22 -10.69
CA ASP A 155 -16.57 1.39 -11.53
C ASP A 155 -17.23 2.51 -10.72
N ASP A 156 -18.07 2.17 -9.74
CA ASP A 156 -18.66 3.13 -8.80
C ASP A 156 -17.58 3.81 -7.96
N ILE A 157 -16.72 3.01 -7.31
CA ILE A 157 -15.60 3.51 -6.50
C ILE A 157 -14.63 4.32 -7.35
N LYS A 158 -14.31 3.86 -8.56
CA LYS A 158 -13.44 4.60 -9.48
C LYS A 158 -14.05 5.96 -9.85
N SER A 159 -15.36 6.03 -10.08
CA SER A 159 -16.06 7.28 -10.38
C SER A 159 -16.05 8.20 -9.17
N LEU A 160 -16.37 7.69 -7.99
CA LEU A 160 -16.37 8.45 -6.73
C LEU A 160 -14.97 8.96 -6.35
N ILE A 161 -13.90 8.17 -6.55
CA ILE A 161 -12.51 8.62 -6.35
C ILE A 161 -12.18 9.75 -7.33
N LYS A 162 -12.53 9.57 -8.61
CA LYS A 162 -12.28 10.58 -9.66
C LYS A 162 -13.01 11.89 -9.35
N GLU A 163 -14.22 11.81 -8.82
CA GLU A 163 -15.06 12.95 -8.44
C GLU A 163 -14.71 13.55 -7.08
N LYS A 164 -13.77 12.95 -6.34
CA LYS A 164 -13.42 13.31 -4.96
C LYS A 164 -14.66 13.36 -4.05
N HIS A 165 -15.57 12.40 -4.23
CA HIS A 165 -16.87 12.40 -3.57
C HIS A 165 -16.71 12.19 -2.06
N SER A 166 -17.31 13.06 -1.25
CA SER A 166 -17.06 13.11 0.20
C SER A 166 -17.48 11.83 0.94
N SER A 167 -18.42 11.05 0.39
CA SER A 167 -18.83 9.76 0.97
C SER A 167 -17.72 8.72 1.07
N ILE A 168 -16.66 8.83 0.25
CA ILE A 168 -15.48 7.95 0.32
C ILE A 168 -14.48 8.43 1.38
N PHE A 169 -14.38 9.74 1.61
CA PHE A 169 -13.37 10.31 2.50
C PHE A 169 -13.94 10.46 3.92
N ASP A 170 -15.11 11.09 4.06
CA ASP A 170 -15.74 11.38 5.36
C ASP A 170 -16.13 10.12 6.17
N ARG A 171 -16.22 8.96 5.52
CA ARG A 171 -16.67 7.68 6.13
C ARG A 171 -15.55 6.66 6.30
N HIS A 172 -14.30 7.09 6.10
CA HIS A 172 -13.12 6.23 6.11
C HIS A 172 -13.06 5.29 7.31
N LYS A 173 -13.10 5.86 8.52
CA LYS A 173 -13.04 5.13 9.79
C LYS A 173 -14.20 4.16 9.98
N GLU A 174 -15.40 4.54 9.54
CA GLU A 174 -16.57 3.67 9.61
C GLU A 174 -16.40 2.44 8.70
N ALA A 175 -15.94 2.65 7.47
CA ALA A 175 -15.70 1.59 6.49
C ALA A 175 -14.63 0.59 6.99
N ILE A 176 -13.52 1.08 7.54
CA ILE A 176 -12.47 0.21 8.11
C ILE A 176 -13.01 -0.61 9.29
N ASN A 177 -13.75 0.01 10.20
CA ASN A 177 -14.30 -0.71 11.35
C ASN A 177 -15.24 -1.84 10.92
N LYS A 178 -16.10 -1.60 9.91
CA LYS A 178 -16.98 -2.64 9.35
C LYS A 178 -16.19 -3.73 8.66
N TYR A 179 -15.14 -3.38 7.91
CA TYR A 179 -14.25 -4.36 7.30
C TYR A 179 -13.61 -5.29 8.34
N LYS A 180 -13.05 -4.74 9.43
CA LYS A 180 -12.45 -5.53 10.52
C LYS A 180 -13.46 -6.45 11.20
N GLN A 181 -14.70 -5.97 11.42
CA GLN A 181 -15.78 -6.79 11.96
C GLN A 181 -16.18 -7.93 11.02
N PHE A 182 -16.23 -7.64 9.71
CA PHE A 182 -16.61 -8.61 8.69
C PHE A 182 -15.56 -9.72 8.51
N THR A 183 -14.26 -9.37 8.53
CA THR A 183 -13.18 -10.33 8.29
C THR A 183 -12.60 -10.96 9.55
N ASN A 184 -12.88 -10.41 10.73
CA ASN A 184 -12.30 -10.79 12.01
C ASN A 184 -10.75 -10.65 12.07
N TYR A 185 -10.17 -9.84 11.18
CA TYR A 185 -8.75 -9.46 11.25
C TYR A 185 -8.62 -8.08 11.91
N ASN A 186 -7.97 -8.02 13.06
CA ASN A 186 -7.80 -6.77 13.83
C ASN A 186 -6.45 -6.09 13.59
N SER A 187 -5.52 -6.75 12.90
CA SER A 187 -4.18 -6.25 12.57
C SER A 187 -3.71 -6.81 11.22
N PRO A 188 -2.71 -6.17 10.59
CA PRO A 188 -2.00 -6.78 9.46
C PRO A 188 -1.48 -8.17 9.81
N LEU A 189 -1.47 -9.06 8.82
CA LEU A 189 -0.90 -10.39 8.94
C LEU A 189 0.61 -10.36 8.71
N ASP A 190 1.34 -11.06 9.57
CA ASP A 190 2.77 -11.28 9.37
C ASP A 190 3.03 -12.29 8.24
N ASP A 191 2.12 -13.26 8.11
CA ASP A 191 2.16 -14.40 7.19
C ASP A 191 0.78 -14.63 6.54
N TYR A 192 0.76 -14.60 5.21
CA TYR A 192 -0.45 -14.74 4.40
C TYR A 192 -0.92 -16.18 4.21
N GLU A 193 -0.13 -17.20 4.57
CA GLU A 193 -0.54 -18.62 4.48
C GLU A 193 -1.67 -18.96 5.46
N ASN A 194 -1.88 -18.12 6.47
CA ASN A 194 -2.98 -18.26 7.45
C ASN A 194 -4.34 -17.75 6.92
N ILE A 195 -4.43 -17.33 5.66
CA ILE A 195 -5.70 -16.88 5.07
C ILE A 195 -6.52 -18.12 4.68
N ILE A 196 -7.58 -18.38 5.45
CA ILE A 196 -8.30 -19.66 5.36
C ILE A 196 -9.38 -19.67 4.27
N ASP A 197 -10.15 -18.58 4.05
CA ASP A 197 -11.19 -18.53 2.98
C ASP A 197 -11.84 -17.15 2.71
N TYR A 198 -11.52 -16.10 3.49
CA TYR A 198 -12.11 -14.75 3.30
C TYR A 198 -11.19 -13.82 2.52
N THR A 199 -11.77 -12.77 1.96
CA THR A 199 -11.02 -11.69 1.32
C THR A 199 -10.27 -10.86 2.34
N TYR A 200 -8.99 -10.62 2.05
CA TYR A 200 -8.05 -9.99 2.97
C TYR A 200 -7.36 -8.82 2.29
N SER A 201 -7.16 -7.72 3.01
CA SER A 201 -6.42 -6.57 2.55
C SER A 201 -5.65 -5.95 3.72
N ASP A 202 -4.36 -5.72 3.52
CA ASP A 202 -3.54 -4.89 4.43
C ASP A 202 -3.89 -3.39 4.32
N PHE A 203 -4.61 -3.00 3.26
CA PHE A 203 -4.83 -1.61 2.89
C PHE A 203 -5.53 -0.78 3.98
N PRO A 204 -6.62 -1.27 4.64
CA PRO A 204 -7.26 -0.55 5.74
C PRO A 204 -6.30 -0.21 6.89
N TYR A 205 -5.46 -1.14 7.31
CA TYR A 205 -4.54 -0.92 8.43
C TYR A 205 -3.45 0.10 8.09
N PHE A 206 -2.99 0.11 6.83
CA PHE A 206 -2.03 1.11 6.36
C PHE A 206 -2.61 2.53 6.41
N LEU A 207 -3.90 2.67 6.08
CA LEU A 207 -4.58 3.97 6.13
C LEU A 207 -4.75 4.47 7.57
N GLU A 208 -5.17 3.62 8.50
CA GLU A 208 -5.20 3.99 9.93
C GLU A 208 -3.82 4.43 10.43
N TYR A 209 -2.77 3.74 10.01
CA TYR A 209 -1.40 4.14 10.33
C TYR A 209 -1.06 5.55 9.80
N LEU A 210 -1.47 5.89 8.57
CA LEU A 210 -1.28 7.23 8.01
C LEU A 210 -2.08 8.30 8.78
N GLU A 211 -3.33 8.02 9.13
CA GLU A 211 -4.18 8.91 9.95
C GLU A 211 -3.56 9.14 11.33
N ASP A 212 -3.18 8.07 12.02
CA ASP A 212 -2.69 8.13 13.40
C ASP A 212 -1.33 8.82 13.49
N LYS A 213 -0.38 8.48 12.61
CA LYS A 213 1.01 8.96 12.69
C LYS A 213 1.21 10.29 11.98
N TYR A 214 0.56 10.52 10.84
CA TYR A 214 0.78 11.71 10.01
C TYR A 214 -0.39 12.69 9.99
N LYS A 215 -1.47 12.39 10.73
CA LYS A 215 -2.66 13.24 10.87
C LYS A 215 -3.25 13.62 9.51
N ILE A 216 -3.21 12.68 8.57
CA ILE A 216 -3.89 12.84 7.29
C ILE A 216 -5.37 12.76 7.59
N SER A 217 -6.13 13.79 7.20
CA SER A 217 -7.59 13.70 7.20
C SER A 217 -7.97 12.77 6.06
N LEU A 218 -8.36 11.55 6.43
CA LEU A 218 -8.86 10.55 5.50
C LEU A 218 -10.36 10.74 5.28
#